data_AF-A0A1Y2SNZ1-F1
#
_entry.id   AF-A0A1Y2SNZ1-F1
#
_cell.length_a   1.000
_cell.length_b   1.000
_cell.length_c   1.000
_cell.angle_alpha   90.00
_cell.angle_beta   90.00
_cell.angle_gamma   90.00
#
_symmetry.space_group_name_H-M   'P 1'
#
loop_
_entity.id
_entity.type
_entity.pdbx_description
1 polymer ?
#
loop_
_entity_poly.entity_id
_entity_poly.type
_entity_poly.pdbx_seq_one_letter_code
_entity_poly.pdbx_strand_id
1 'polypeptide(L)'
;MSLSNGAATEIDVPSGSRITLSQPEEQPVQLIEALINLFRQHKSLRRAFLVMAHDKQVDEKPNLLIGLEFSGAPSSDEINLVIQAAGELACEYLDEDESVDFCLLDEKERGISHYLIEHTQPFYQRKLGSWLRDTIPVVNQ
;
A
#
# COMPACT_ATOMS: atom_id res chain seq x y z
N MET A 1 -22.51 24.64 0.37
CA MET A 1 -22.47 23.35 1.08
C MET A 1 -21.03 23.15 1.50
N SER A 2 -20.76 23.08 2.80
CA SER A 2 -19.40 23.05 3.33
C SER A 2 -18.87 21.62 3.22
N LEU A 3 -17.78 21.43 2.49
CA LEU A 3 -16.99 20.20 2.55
C LEU A 3 -16.41 20.13 3.97
N SER A 4 -16.84 19.14 4.75
CA SER A 4 -16.21 18.85 6.03
C SER A 4 -14.79 18.36 5.76
N ASN A 5 -13.79 19.18 6.09
CA ASN A 5 -12.43 18.71 6.28
C ASN A 5 -12.49 17.57 7.30
N GLY A 6 -12.28 16.33 6.84
CA GLY A 6 -12.09 15.19 7.72
C GLY A 6 -10.86 15.48 8.58
N ALA A 7 -11.06 15.82 9.85
CA ALA A 7 -9.97 15.98 10.78
C ALA A 7 -9.32 14.60 10.94
N ALA A 8 -8.03 14.49 10.59
CA ALA A 8 -7.27 13.28 10.86
C ALA A 8 -7.25 13.06 12.38
N THR A 9 -7.80 11.93 12.82
CA THR A 9 -7.74 11.50 14.21
C THR A 9 -6.53 10.60 14.39
N GLU A 10 -5.59 11.01 15.23
CA GLU A 10 -4.52 10.14 15.70
C GLU A 10 -5.10 9.18 16.74
N ILE A 11 -4.88 7.88 16.55
CA ILE A 11 -5.36 6.81 17.44
C ILE A 11 -4.14 6.02 17.89
N ASP A 12 -3.86 6.02 19.19
CA ASP A 12 -2.88 5.13 19.79
C ASP A 12 -3.47 3.72 19.90
N VAL A 13 -2.95 2.79 19.09
CA VAL A 13 -3.34 1.39 19.16
C VAL A 13 -2.74 0.76 20.42
N PRO A 14 -3.55 0.22 21.36
CA PRO A 14 -3.04 -0.33 22.62
C PRO A 14 -2.02 -1.45 22.41
N SER A 15 -0.98 -1.49 23.24
CA SER A 15 -0.01 -2.59 23.25
C SER A 15 -0.72 -3.93 23.51
N GLY A 16 -0.52 -4.91 22.61
CA GLY A 16 -1.18 -6.20 22.62
C GLY A 16 -2.35 -6.35 21.63
N SER A 17 -2.74 -5.27 20.94
CA SER A 17 -3.67 -5.35 19.82
C SER A 17 -3.08 -6.21 18.69
N ARG A 18 -3.92 -7.02 18.05
CA ARG A 18 -3.49 -8.02 17.07
C ARG A 18 -4.21 -7.80 15.75
N ILE A 19 -3.50 -7.16 14.83
CA ILE A 19 -3.89 -7.11 13.42
C ILE A 19 -3.42 -8.41 12.75
N THR A 20 -4.33 -9.06 12.04
CA THR A 20 -4.00 -10.22 11.22
C THR A 20 -3.78 -9.77 9.78
N LEU A 21 -2.65 -10.17 9.18
CA LEU A 21 -2.36 -9.95 7.77
C LEU A 21 -2.51 -11.26 7.00
N SER A 22 -3.18 -11.21 5.86
CA SER A 22 -3.34 -12.36 4.96
C SER A 22 -3.34 -11.93 3.50
N GLN A 23 -3.22 -12.89 2.59
CA GLN A 23 -3.49 -12.64 1.17
C GLN A 23 -5.01 -12.59 0.94
N PRO A 24 -5.50 -11.77 0.00
CA PRO A 24 -6.88 -11.87 -0.48
C PRO A 24 -7.17 -13.27 -1.03
N GLU A 25 -8.34 -13.83 -0.70
CA GLU A 25 -8.81 -15.11 -1.28
C GLU A 25 -9.02 -14.96 -2.80
N GLU A 26 -9.63 -13.86 -3.20
CA GLU A 26 -9.77 -13.42 -4.58
C GLU A 26 -8.98 -12.12 -4.79
N GLN A 27 -8.14 -12.09 -5.82
CA GLN A 27 -7.32 -10.91 -6.12
C GLN A 27 -8.19 -9.86 -6.85
N PRO A 28 -8.19 -8.59 -6.43
CA PRO A 28 -8.95 -7.53 -7.09
C PRO A 28 -8.22 -7.07 -8.35
N VAL A 29 -8.25 -7.89 -9.40
CA VAL A 29 -7.41 -7.74 -10.61
C VAL A 29 -7.61 -6.38 -11.27
N GLN A 30 -8.86 -5.90 -11.38
CA GLN A 30 -9.17 -4.63 -12.05
C GLN A 30 -8.60 -3.43 -11.28
N LEU A 31 -8.74 -3.43 -9.95
CA LEU A 31 -8.13 -2.42 -9.07
C LEU A 31 -6.60 -2.45 -9.17
N ILE A 32 -6.00 -3.64 -9.12
CA ILE A 32 -4.55 -3.82 -9.26
C ILE A 32 -4.04 -3.23 -10.58
N GLU A 33 -4.70 -3.54 -11.70
CA GLU A 33 -4.32 -3.03 -13.01
C GLU A 33 -4.44 -1.50 -13.10
N ALA A 34 -5.52 -0.94 -12.55
CA ALA A 34 -5.74 0.51 -12.49
C ALA A 34 -4.64 1.20 -11.66
N LEU A 35 -4.35 0.68 -10.48
CA LEU A 35 -3.29 1.19 -9.59
C LEU A 35 -1.91 1.09 -10.23
N ILE A 36 -1.59 -0.02 -10.93
CA ILE A 36 -0.33 -0.15 -11.67
C ILE A 36 -0.19 0.97 -12.70
N ASN A 37 -1.26 1.32 -13.42
CA ASN A 37 -1.24 2.38 -14.42
C ASN A 37 -1.06 3.76 -13.80
N LEU A 38 -1.70 4.02 -12.65
CA LEU A 38 -1.49 5.22 -11.86
C LEU A 38 -0.02 5.31 -11.37
N PHE A 39 0.45 4.27 -10.68
CA PHE A 39 1.77 4.23 -10.03
C PHE A 39 2.95 4.38 -10.99
N ARG A 40 2.82 3.95 -12.25
CA ARG A 40 3.86 4.19 -13.28
C ARG A 40 4.18 5.67 -13.49
N GLN A 41 3.21 6.55 -13.25
CA GLN A 41 3.33 8.00 -13.42
C GLN A 41 4.14 8.66 -12.30
N HIS A 42 4.26 7.99 -11.14
CA HIS A 42 4.97 8.49 -9.97
C HIS A 42 6.38 7.87 -9.89
N LYS A 43 7.41 8.68 -10.12
CA LYS A 43 8.80 8.18 -10.25
C LYS A 43 9.40 7.72 -8.94
N SER A 44 9.01 8.34 -7.84
CA SER A 44 9.47 8.04 -6.49
C SER A 44 8.88 6.74 -5.95
N LEU A 45 7.70 6.32 -6.40
CA LEU A 45 7.09 5.07 -5.93
C LEU A 45 7.85 3.86 -6.52
N ARG A 46 8.51 3.08 -5.65
CA ARG A 46 9.39 1.96 -6.00
C ARG A 46 8.65 0.64 -6.03
N ARG A 47 7.89 0.33 -4.98
CA ARG A 47 7.09 -0.90 -4.86
C ARG A 47 5.73 -0.59 -4.24
N ALA A 48 4.72 -1.38 -4.61
CA ALA A 48 3.45 -1.44 -3.89
C ALA A 48 3.05 -2.90 -3.65
N PHE A 49 2.49 -3.15 -2.47
CA PHE A 49 2.10 -4.47 -1.98
C PHE A 49 0.62 -4.44 -1.60
N LEU A 50 -0.04 -5.59 -1.68
CA LEU A 50 -1.45 -5.73 -1.34
C LEU A 50 -1.62 -6.91 -0.38
N VAL A 51 -2.33 -6.68 0.71
CA VAL A 51 -2.78 -7.70 1.66
C VAL A 51 -4.17 -7.36 2.17
N MET A 52 -4.77 -8.31 2.88
CA MET A 52 -5.90 -8.06 3.77
C MET A 52 -5.37 -7.78 5.18
N ALA A 53 -5.92 -6.77 5.84
CA ALA A 53 -5.66 -6.46 7.25
C ALA A 53 -6.96 -6.59 8.05
N HIS A 54 -6.92 -7.29 9.18
CA HIS A 54 -8.07 -7.46 10.06
C HIS A 54 -7.73 -7.12 11.50
N ASP A 55 -8.29 -6.02 12.02
CA ASP A 55 -8.42 -5.86 13.46
C ASP A 55 -9.78 -6.43 13.91
N LYS A 56 -9.76 -7.65 14.46
CA LYS A 56 -10.98 -8.33 14.92
C LYS A 56 -11.69 -7.65 16.09
N GLN A 57 -11.07 -6.66 16.72
CA GLN A 57 -11.69 -5.89 17.79
C GLN A 57 -12.47 -4.68 17.26
N VAL A 58 -12.14 -4.21 16.04
CA VAL A 58 -12.66 -2.99 15.45
C VAL A 58 -13.53 -3.29 14.23
N ASP A 59 -13.06 -4.18 13.35
CA ASP A 59 -13.67 -4.42 12.04
C ASP A 59 -14.45 -5.74 12.01
N GLU A 60 -15.63 -5.71 11.40
CA GLU A 60 -16.42 -6.92 11.13
C GLU A 60 -15.73 -7.82 10.10
N LYS A 61 -15.14 -7.23 9.07
CA LYS A 61 -14.45 -7.89 7.96
C LYS A 61 -13.02 -7.34 7.82
N PRO A 62 -12.08 -8.11 7.22
CA PRO A 62 -10.80 -7.56 6.83
C PRO A 62 -10.93 -6.47 5.75
N ASN A 63 -10.09 -5.44 5.82
CA ASN A 63 -9.97 -4.40 4.79
C ASN A 63 -8.77 -4.67 3.87
N LEU A 64 -8.80 -4.13 2.65
CA LEU A 64 -7.62 -4.12 1.79
C LEU A 64 -6.60 -3.15 2.36
N LEU A 65 -5.32 -3.55 2.41
CA LEU A 65 -4.22 -2.68 2.81
C LEU A 65 -3.18 -2.64 1.70
N ILE A 66 -2.90 -1.43 1.21
CA ILE A 66 -1.85 -1.15 0.23
C ILE A 66 -0.64 -0.55 0.93
N GLY A 67 0.45 -1.30 0.92
CA GLY A 67 1.76 -0.81 1.38
C GLY A 67 2.51 -0.14 0.25
N LEU A 68 2.92 1.12 0.44
CA LEU A 68 3.67 1.90 -0.53
C LEU A 68 5.11 2.10 -0.08
N GLU A 69 6.05 1.67 -0.89
CA GLU A 69 7.47 1.94 -0.68
C GLU A 69 7.96 2.97 -1.71
N PHE A 70 8.48 4.08 -1.20
CA PHE A 70 9.11 5.13 -2.01
C PHE A 70 10.64 5.00 -2.02
N SER A 71 11.26 5.39 -3.12
CA SER A 71 12.71 5.55 -3.24
C SER A 71 13.14 6.96 -2.85
N GLY A 72 14.26 7.08 -2.14
CA GLY A 72 14.80 8.35 -1.71
C GLY A 72 14.02 8.94 -0.53
N ALA A 73 13.90 10.26 -0.49
CA ALA A 73 13.13 10.99 0.51
C ALA A 73 12.03 11.81 -0.19
N PRO A 74 10.87 11.19 -0.53
CA PRO A 74 9.76 11.94 -1.12
C PRO A 74 9.27 13.02 -0.15
N SER A 75 8.73 14.12 -0.68
CA SER A 75 8.06 15.10 0.18
C SER A 75 6.72 14.54 0.66
N SER A 76 6.23 15.05 1.79
CA SER A 76 4.89 14.72 2.29
C SER A 76 3.81 15.03 1.25
N ASP A 77 3.97 16.11 0.47
CA ASP A 77 3.04 16.47 -0.60
C ASP A 77 3.03 15.43 -1.73
N GLU A 78 4.20 14.89 -2.11
CA GLU A 78 4.29 13.84 -3.12
C GLU A 78 3.64 12.54 -2.65
N ILE A 79 3.86 12.17 -1.38
CA ILE A 79 3.19 11.02 -0.75
C ILE A 79 1.67 11.21 -0.75
N ASN A 80 1.20 12.36 -0.25
CA ASN A 80 -0.22 12.66 -0.13
C ASN A 80 -0.90 12.65 -1.50
N LEU A 81 -0.24 13.19 -2.53
CA LEU A 81 -0.76 13.17 -3.91
C LEU A 81 -0.96 11.73 -4.41
N VAL A 82 -0.01 10.83 -4.15
CA VAL A 82 -0.12 9.41 -4.55
C VAL A 82 -1.26 8.72 -3.81
N ILE A 83 -1.32 8.87 -2.48
CA ILE A 83 -2.35 8.24 -1.65
C ILE A 83 -3.74 8.75 -2.04
N GLN A 84 -3.91 10.06 -2.21
CA GLN A 84 -5.18 10.65 -2.60
C GLN A 84 -5.63 10.13 -3.97
N ALA A 85 -4.77 10.17 -4.99
CA ALA A 85 -5.12 9.69 -6.32
C ALA A 85 -5.43 8.18 -6.34
N ALA A 86 -4.71 7.39 -5.53
CA ALA A 86 -4.95 5.96 -5.40
C ALA A 86 -6.28 5.65 -4.70
N GLY A 87 -6.61 6.41 -3.64
CA GLY A 87 -7.88 6.29 -2.94
C GLY A 87 -9.06 6.68 -3.82
N GLU A 88 -8.97 7.81 -4.53
CA GLU A 88 -9.99 8.25 -5.48
C GLU A 88 -10.22 7.21 -6.58
N LEU A 89 -9.14 6.65 -7.14
CA LEU A 89 -9.22 5.60 -8.14
C LEU A 89 -9.84 4.32 -7.58
N ALA A 90 -9.51 3.94 -6.34
CA ALA A 90 -10.01 2.72 -5.73
C ALA A 90 -11.53 2.74 -5.54
N CYS A 91 -12.12 3.90 -5.24
CA CYS A 91 -13.57 4.06 -5.12
C CYS A 91 -14.34 3.65 -6.39
N GLU A 92 -13.70 3.60 -7.57
CA GLU A 92 -14.34 3.12 -8.81
C GLU A 92 -14.45 1.59 -8.88
N TYR A 93 -13.73 0.86 -8.03
CA TYR A 93 -13.60 -0.62 -8.08
C TYR A 93 -14.05 -1.32 -6.80
N LEU A 94 -14.37 -0.57 -5.74
CA LEU A 94 -14.80 -1.11 -4.45
C LEU A 94 -16.32 -1.04 -4.31
N ASP A 95 -16.92 -2.06 -3.72
CA ASP A 95 -18.32 -2.04 -3.31
C ASP A 95 -18.55 -1.11 -2.10
N GLU A 96 -19.81 -0.76 -1.80
CA GLU A 96 -20.15 0.19 -0.73
C GLU A 96 -19.66 -0.24 0.67
N ASP A 97 -19.48 -1.53 0.92
CA ASP A 97 -18.97 -2.09 2.18
C ASP A 97 -17.49 -2.48 2.14
N GLU A 98 -16.80 -2.23 1.03
CA GLU A 98 -15.36 -2.45 0.90
C GLU A 98 -14.56 -1.16 1.14
N SER A 99 -13.37 -1.32 1.70
CA SER A 99 -12.46 -0.20 1.93
C SER A 99 -11.01 -0.58 1.64
N VAL A 100 -10.21 0.44 1.34
CA VAL A 100 -8.78 0.31 1.17
C VAL A 100 -8.04 1.30 2.05
N ASP A 101 -7.12 0.77 2.84
CA ASP A 101 -6.18 1.51 3.66
C ASP A 101 -4.83 1.61 2.97
N PHE A 102 -4.07 2.65 3.29
CA PHE A 102 -2.71 2.85 2.78
C PHE A 102 -1.72 2.99 3.94
N CYS A 103 -0.58 2.33 3.82
CA CYS A 103 0.55 2.54 4.73
C CYS A 103 1.85 2.80 3.97
N LEU A 104 2.76 3.54 4.60
CA LEU A 104 4.10 3.76 4.09
C LEU A 104 5.02 2.69 4.63
N LEU A 105 5.89 2.16 3.77
CA LEU A 105 6.84 1.12 4.13
C LEU A 105 8.24 1.71 4.31
N ASP A 106 8.88 1.35 5.41
CA ASP A 106 10.30 1.57 5.66
C ASP A 106 10.99 0.21 5.87
N GLU A 107 12.01 -0.08 5.06
CA GLU A 107 12.81 -1.32 5.13
C GLU A 107 13.45 -1.54 6.52
N LYS A 108 13.60 -0.49 7.34
CA LYS A 108 14.17 -0.55 8.69
C LYS A 108 13.13 -0.89 9.76
N GLU A 109 11.84 -0.76 9.45
CA GLU A 109 10.76 -1.00 10.40
C GLU A 109 10.39 -2.48 10.47
N ARG A 110 10.12 -2.95 11.70
CA ARG A 110 9.55 -4.27 11.96
C ARG A 110 8.03 -4.24 11.78
N GLY A 111 7.36 -5.39 11.93
CA GLY A 111 5.90 -5.46 11.84
C GLY A 111 5.40 -5.51 10.40
N ILE A 112 4.50 -4.59 10.02
CA ILE A 112 3.83 -4.58 8.71
C ILE A 112 4.83 -4.42 7.57
N SER A 113 5.75 -3.44 7.68
CA SER A 113 6.81 -3.21 6.68
C SER A 113 7.63 -4.47 6.42
N HIS A 114 8.13 -5.10 7.49
CA HIS A 114 8.88 -6.35 7.42
C HIS A 114 8.08 -7.48 6.77
N TYR A 115 6.82 -7.70 7.18
CA TYR A 115 5.98 -8.75 6.62
C TYR A 115 5.73 -8.54 5.11
N LEU A 116 5.35 -7.33 4.71
CA LEU A 116 5.08 -7.03 3.31
C LEU A 116 6.33 -7.21 2.43
N ILE A 117 7.48 -6.71 2.89
CA ILE A 117 8.73 -6.73 2.12
C ILE A 117 9.34 -8.14 2.03
N GLU A 118 9.33 -8.90 3.13
CA GLU A 118 10.07 -10.17 3.24
C GLU A 118 9.19 -11.42 3.05
N HIS A 119 7.87 -11.30 3.19
CA HIS A 119 6.95 -12.44 3.18
C HIS A 119 5.82 -12.35 2.17
N THR A 120 5.78 -11.28 1.37
CA THR A 120 4.81 -11.14 0.27
C THR A 120 5.52 -10.70 -1.02
N GLN A 121 4.76 -10.54 -2.10
CA GLN A 121 5.27 -10.07 -3.38
C GLN A 121 4.60 -8.74 -3.75
N PRO A 122 5.36 -7.76 -4.27
CA PRO A 122 4.77 -6.51 -4.73
C PRO A 122 3.93 -6.78 -5.98
N PHE A 123 2.71 -6.24 -6.03
CA PHE A 123 1.90 -6.24 -7.25
C PHE A 123 2.41 -5.19 -8.26
N TYR A 124 3.07 -4.15 -7.76
CA TYR A 124 3.74 -3.14 -8.56
C TYR A 124 5.21 -3.04 -8.13
N GLN A 125 6.13 -3.17 -9.08
CA GLN A 125 7.52 -2.82 -8.89
C GLN A 125 7.99 -1.97 -10.06
N ARG A 126 8.50 -0.78 -9.75
CA ARG A 126 9.07 0.11 -10.74
C ARG A 126 10.29 -0.58 -11.37
N LYS A 127 10.21 -0.81 -12.68
CA LYS A 127 11.35 -1.35 -13.44
C LYS A 127 12.47 -0.31 -13.42
N LEU A 128 13.63 -0.69 -12.88
CA LEU A 128 14.86 0.06 -13.09
C LEU A 128 15.14 0.08 -14.60
N GLY A 129 15.55 1.23 -15.14
CA GLY A 129 15.90 1.35 -16.56
C GLY A 129 16.95 0.31 -16.95
N SER A 130 16.95 -0.09 -18.23
CA SER A 130 17.80 -1.18 -18.79
C SER A 130 19.27 -1.13 -18.36
N TRP A 131 19.79 0.04 -18.02
CA TRP A 131 21.17 0.28 -17.60
C TRP A 131 21.57 -0.32 -16.24
N LEU A 132 20.62 -0.69 -15.37
CA LEU A 132 20.91 -1.28 -14.04
C LEU A 132 20.81 -2.82 -13.99
N ARG A 133 20.40 -3.48 -15.09
CA ARG A 133 20.33 -4.96 -15.12
C ARG A 133 21.71 -5.61 -15.13
N ASP A 134 22.71 -4.90 -15.64
CA ASP A 134 24.07 -5.42 -15.77
C ASP A 134 24.92 -5.21 -14.51
N THR A 135 24.41 -4.49 -13.50
CA THR A 135 25.20 -4.07 -12.32
C THR A 135 24.71 -4.64 -10.99
N ILE A 136 23.57 -5.33 -10.94
CA ILE A 136 23.04 -5.91 -9.71
C ILE A 136 22.94 -7.44 -9.86
N PRO A 137 23.69 -8.23 -9.08
CA PRO A 137 23.56 -9.68 -9.09
C PRO A 137 22.16 -10.06 -8.59
N VAL A 138 21.40 -10.75 -9.44
CA VAL A 138 20.12 -11.36 -9.07
C VAL A 138 20.42 -12.53 -8.13
N VAL A 139 20.15 -12.36 -6.84
CA VAL A 139 20.15 -13.47 -5.89
C VAL A 139 18.73 -14.02 -5.88
N ASN A 140 18.50 -15.07 -6.68
CA ASN A 140 17.33 -15.92 -6.50
C ASN A 140 17.67 -16.89 -5.36
N GLN A 141 16.91 -16.84 -4.27
CA GLN A 141 16.79 -17.93 -3.29
C GLN A 141 15.36 -18.45 -3.31
#